data_AF-A0A0D6R810-F1
#
_entry.id   AF-A0A0D6R810-F1
#
_cell.length_a   1.000
_cell.length_b   1.000
_cell.length_c   1.000
_cell.angle_alpha   90.00
_cell.angle_beta   90.00
_cell.angle_gamma   90.00
#
_symmetry.space_group_name_H-M   'P 1'
#
loop_
_entity.id
_entity.type
_entity.pdbx_description
1 polymer ?
#
loop_
_entity_poly.entity_id
_entity_poly.type
_entity_poly.pdbx_seq_one_letter_code
_entity_poly.pdbx_strand_id
1 'polypeptide(L)'
;MAIAVPKIVQSLCYCSPSPSPSSCPYLIPSRHAPPMPIWSNFTNSRGSRRRGLHKFQRAAKYVRFEVSPAEEESQPDKKGDDSSDEMADDSVLPPNMEGAVLQSSQSSAKFIFAGGMRAIVELLLPELEFLNDEGSQEDLWQLARLYLESLRKETGVQQLKAIFPDAGAAALLKHWWKDANFSFASLSDRRPVEEEDEIVVMIAPDYQMLQSVEQIASFLSDDSPRPLVMWNPRLFSGDVGVGLNVRRLRQSFLSTFTVVYSIRPFPNGAVFRRYPGLWQVFLDDKERPGRYLLAREQPRRPNADELEIIFVGEKIDGEEEKPSFFAEAKSLFNSFNRFMRSLSK
;
A
#
# COMPACT_ATOMS: atom_id res chain seq x y z
N MET A 1 -49.11 20.93 -59.71
CA MET A 1 -49.03 19.46 -59.81
C MET A 1 -48.60 18.94 -58.44
N ALA A 2 -49.46 18.11 -57.82
CA ALA A 2 -49.31 17.35 -56.56
C ALA A 2 -48.88 18.15 -55.29
N ILE A 3 -49.80 18.70 -54.48
CA ILE A 3 -50.71 18.08 -53.48
C ILE A 3 -50.00 17.61 -52.20
N ALA A 4 -50.32 18.31 -51.11
CA ALA A 4 -50.04 17.96 -49.71
C ALA A 4 -51.08 16.97 -49.15
N VAL A 5 -50.66 16.05 -48.28
CA VAL A 5 -51.54 15.24 -47.39
C VAL A 5 -50.79 14.96 -46.06
N PRO A 6 -51.46 14.90 -44.89
CA PRO A 6 -50.86 15.20 -43.59
C PRO A 6 -50.72 14.00 -42.61
N LYS A 7 -50.23 14.34 -41.40
CA LYS A 7 -50.11 13.60 -40.13
C LYS A 7 -51.22 12.58 -39.83
N ILE A 8 -50.82 11.42 -39.28
CA ILE A 8 -51.65 10.63 -38.35
C ILE A 8 -50.81 10.22 -37.13
N VAL A 9 -51.31 10.60 -35.97
CA VAL A 9 -50.92 10.22 -34.61
C VAL A 9 -51.73 8.98 -34.24
N GLN A 10 -51.10 7.95 -33.68
CA GLN A 10 -51.83 6.94 -32.89
C GLN A 10 -51.11 6.68 -31.57
N SER A 11 -51.71 7.26 -30.53
CA SER A 11 -51.58 6.88 -29.13
C SER A 11 -52.41 5.60 -28.93
N LEU A 12 -51.87 4.61 -28.24
CA LEU A 12 -52.66 3.56 -27.60
C LEU A 12 -52.27 3.47 -26.12
N CYS A 13 -53.04 4.21 -25.32
CA CYS A 13 -53.26 3.92 -23.91
C CYS A 13 -53.91 2.53 -23.78
N TYR A 14 -53.41 1.70 -22.86
CA TYR A 14 -54.20 0.65 -22.26
C TYR A 14 -54.27 0.87 -20.75
N CYS A 15 -55.48 1.20 -20.29
CA CYS A 15 -55.87 1.29 -18.90
C CYS A 15 -55.87 -0.09 -18.22
N SER A 16 -55.48 -0.08 -16.95
CA SER A 16 -55.68 -1.14 -15.96
C SER A 16 -57.16 -1.49 -15.77
N PRO A 17 -57.44 -2.60 -15.07
CA PRO A 17 -58.19 -2.43 -13.82
C PRO A 17 -57.69 -3.31 -12.66
N SER A 18 -57.57 -2.66 -11.50
CA SER A 18 -57.54 -3.27 -10.17
C SER A 18 -58.87 -3.95 -9.83
N PRO A 19 -58.85 -4.92 -8.89
CA PRO A 19 -59.95 -4.99 -7.91
C PRO A 19 -59.47 -5.20 -6.46
N SER A 20 -59.98 -4.34 -5.58
CA SER A 20 -60.30 -4.60 -4.17
C SER A 20 -61.67 -3.91 -3.92
N PRO A 21 -62.45 -4.15 -2.85
CA PRO A 21 -62.14 -4.85 -1.59
C PRO A 21 -63.24 -5.85 -1.13
N SER A 22 -62.95 -6.68 -0.13
CA SER A 22 -64.00 -7.34 0.67
C SER A 22 -63.54 -7.55 2.11
N SER A 23 -64.37 -7.04 3.02
CA SER A 23 -64.19 -6.95 4.47
C SER A 23 -64.65 -8.20 5.24
N CYS A 24 -64.27 -8.23 6.52
CA CYS A 24 -64.92 -8.88 7.68
C CYS A 24 -64.39 -10.29 8.09
N PRO A 25 -64.57 -10.71 9.36
CA PRO A 25 -63.62 -10.47 10.46
C PRO A 25 -63.28 -11.77 11.23
N TYR A 26 -62.52 -11.64 12.34
CA TYR A 26 -62.57 -12.44 13.58
C TYR A 26 -61.26 -13.07 14.08
N LEU A 27 -61.01 -12.74 15.36
CA LEU A 27 -60.52 -13.56 16.47
C LEU A 27 -59.01 -13.85 16.65
N ILE A 28 -58.52 -13.23 17.72
CA ILE A 28 -57.33 -13.53 18.53
C ILE A 28 -57.41 -14.99 19.04
N PRO A 29 -56.27 -15.69 19.19
CA PRO A 29 -55.85 -16.00 20.55
C PRO A 29 -54.34 -15.85 20.80
N SER A 30 -54.09 -15.24 21.96
CA SER A 30 -52.84 -15.17 22.72
C SER A 30 -52.12 -16.52 22.86
N ARG A 31 -50.80 -16.54 22.71
CA ARG A 31 -49.92 -17.56 23.32
C ARG A 31 -48.60 -16.97 23.79
N HIS A 32 -48.23 -17.43 24.98
CA HIS A 32 -47.18 -16.99 25.89
C HIS A 32 -45.75 -17.04 25.35
N ALA A 33 -44.96 -16.04 25.72
CA ALA A 33 -43.50 -16.07 25.71
C ALA A 33 -42.97 -16.51 27.10
N PRO A 34 -41.94 -17.37 27.19
CA PRO A 34 -41.28 -17.69 28.45
C PRO A 34 -40.22 -16.62 28.84
N PRO A 35 -39.87 -16.49 30.13
CA PRO A 35 -39.04 -15.40 30.64
C PRO A 35 -37.53 -15.68 30.52
N MET A 36 -36.77 -14.61 30.28
CA MET A 36 -35.31 -14.54 30.36
C MET A 36 -34.84 -14.52 31.82
N PRO A 37 -33.73 -15.18 32.19
CA PRO A 37 -33.15 -15.03 33.52
C PRO A 37 -32.27 -13.79 33.63
N ILE A 38 -32.50 -13.06 34.71
CA ILE A 38 -31.71 -11.95 35.25
C ILE A 38 -30.42 -12.52 35.85
N TRP A 39 -29.26 -12.04 35.41
CA TRP A 39 -28.02 -12.17 36.18
C TRP A 39 -27.49 -10.78 36.54
N SER A 40 -27.53 -10.51 37.83
CA SER A 40 -27.06 -9.32 38.52
C SER A 40 -25.57 -9.41 38.84
N ASN A 41 -24.90 -8.27 38.65
CA ASN A 41 -23.81 -7.70 39.45
C ASN A 41 -22.78 -8.64 40.08
N PHE A 42 -21.56 -8.59 39.54
CA PHE A 42 -20.35 -8.86 40.33
C PHE A 42 -19.39 -7.67 40.30
N THR A 43 -18.77 -7.47 41.44
CA THR A 43 -18.18 -6.25 41.95
C THR A 43 -16.75 -6.01 41.48
N ASN A 44 -16.42 -4.73 41.46
CA ASN A 44 -15.11 -4.15 41.26
C ASN A 44 -14.12 -4.61 42.36
N SER A 45 -12.92 -5.08 41.98
CA SER A 45 -11.77 -5.05 42.89
C SER A 45 -10.45 -4.87 42.13
N ARG A 46 -9.62 -4.02 42.73
CA ARG A 46 -8.39 -3.43 42.23
C ARG A 46 -7.22 -4.41 42.26
N GLY A 47 -6.28 -4.17 41.35
CA GLY A 47 -4.85 -4.36 41.63
C GLY A 47 -4.16 -5.39 40.75
N SER A 48 -3.61 -4.95 39.62
CA SER A 48 -2.54 -5.70 38.95
C SER A 48 -1.31 -4.81 38.79
N ARG A 49 -0.23 -5.27 39.42
CA ARG A 49 1.10 -4.67 39.48
C ARG A 49 1.69 -4.60 38.07
N ARG A 50 2.12 -3.40 37.66
CA ARG A 50 2.98 -3.18 36.50
C ARG A 50 4.28 -3.97 36.70
N ARG A 51 4.47 -5.07 35.98
CA ARG A 51 5.79 -5.68 35.78
C ARG A 51 6.40 -4.99 34.56
N GLY A 52 7.52 -4.32 34.77
CA GLY A 52 8.31 -3.72 33.70
C GLY A 52 8.80 -4.82 32.75
N LEU A 53 8.33 -4.76 31.51
CA LEU A 53 8.99 -5.43 30.40
C LEU A 53 10.04 -4.46 29.85
N HIS A 54 11.30 -4.84 30.00
CA HIS A 54 12.41 -4.26 29.26
C HIS A 54 12.12 -4.44 27.76
N LYS A 55 11.80 -3.34 27.07
CA LYS A 55 11.73 -3.30 25.61
C LYS A 55 13.14 -3.54 25.07
N PHE A 56 13.38 -4.70 24.48
CA PHE A 56 14.49 -4.86 23.53
C PHE A 56 14.15 -4.02 22.29
N GLN A 57 14.61 -2.76 22.28
CA GLN A 57 14.57 -1.92 21.10
C GLN A 57 15.55 -2.46 20.06
N ARG A 58 15.03 -3.19 19.07
CA ARG A 58 15.64 -3.23 17.74
C ARG A 58 15.10 -2.00 16.99
N ALA A 59 15.71 -0.85 17.25
CA ALA A 59 15.44 0.36 16.49
C ALA A 59 15.99 0.16 15.07
N ALA A 60 15.14 0.29 14.06
CA ALA A 60 15.60 0.56 12.70
C ALA A 60 16.39 1.88 12.73
N LYS A 61 17.56 1.92 12.08
CA LYS A 61 18.41 3.12 12.06
C LYS A 61 17.81 4.19 11.14
N TYR A 62 16.86 4.95 11.65
CA TYR A 62 16.41 6.25 11.09
C TYR A 62 16.92 7.41 11.95
N VAL A 63 18.20 7.38 12.35
CA VAL A 63 18.77 8.38 13.29
C VAL A 63 19.06 9.73 12.63
N ARG A 64 18.85 9.87 11.32
CA ARG A 64 18.65 11.21 10.74
C ARG A 64 17.15 11.42 10.75
N PHE A 65 16.63 12.30 11.61
CA PHE A 65 15.41 13.14 11.46
C PHE A 65 14.81 13.68 12.77
N GLU A 66 15.43 13.46 13.93
CA GLU A 66 15.23 14.34 15.10
C GLU A 66 16.54 15.06 15.41
N VAL A 67 16.61 16.34 15.04
CA VAL A 67 17.56 17.27 15.67
C VAL A 67 16.90 17.67 16.99
N SER A 68 17.41 17.13 18.11
CA SER A 68 17.07 17.64 19.43
C SER A 68 17.38 19.14 19.49
N PRO A 69 16.48 19.98 20.03
CA PRO A 69 16.72 21.42 20.10
C PRO A 69 17.85 21.70 21.09
N ALA A 70 18.95 22.19 20.53
CA ALA A 70 19.92 23.13 21.08
C ALA A 70 20.26 23.03 22.58
N GLU A 71 21.49 22.60 22.87
CA GLU A 71 22.36 23.42 23.72
C GLU A 71 23.12 24.35 22.77
N GLU A 72 22.78 25.64 22.81
CA GLU A 72 23.55 26.71 22.19
C GLU A 72 24.89 26.84 22.91
N GLU A 73 26.01 26.74 22.18
CA GLU A 73 27.19 27.52 22.54
C GLU A 73 28.05 27.83 21.30
N SER A 74 28.64 29.02 21.37
CA SER A 74 29.11 29.92 20.33
C SER A 74 30.31 29.46 19.47
N GLN A 75 30.24 29.89 18.20
CA GLN A 75 31.26 30.05 17.14
C GLN A 75 32.68 30.49 17.59
N PRO A 76 33.77 30.21 16.81
CA PRO A 76 34.09 31.05 15.64
C PRO A 76 34.68 30.39 14.38
N ASP A 77 34.32 31.00 13.25
CA ASP A 77 34.93 31.09 11.91
C ASP A 77 36.19 30.28 11.58
N LYS A 78 36.08 29.41 10.55
CA LYS A 78 37.13 29.23 9.53
C LYS A 78 36.54 29.14 8.12
N LYS A 79 37.14 29.97 7.26
CA LYS A 79 36.90 30.14 5.83
C LYS A 79 37.02 28.85 5.03
N GLY A 80 36.09 28.71 4.08
CA GLY A 80 36.34 28.28 2.71
C GLY A 80 36.89 26.88 2.54
N ASP A 81 35.97 25.93 2.34
CA ASP A 81 36.22 24.87 1.38
C ASP A 81 35.06 24.88 0.38
N ASP A 82 35.41 25.17 -0.86
CA ASP A 82 34.56 25.09 -2.03
C ASP A 82 34.50 23.61 -2.40
N SER A 83 33.77 22.81 -1.59
CA SER A 83 33.41 21.47 -2.02
C SER A 83 32.30 21.62 -3.03
N SER A 84 32.64 21.40 -4.29
CA SER A 84 31.69 20.99 -5.31
C SER A 84 30.78 19.92 -4.70
N ASP A 85 29.56 20.32 -4.31
CA ASP A 85 28.47 19.42 -3.97
C ASP A 85 28.11 18.67 -5.26
N GLU A 86 28.93 17.69 -5.61
CA GLU A 86 28.50 16.55 -6.40
C GLU A 86 27.28 16.02 -5.66
N MET A 87 26.09 16.21 -6.24
CA MET A 87 24.83 15.81 -5.62
C MET A 87 24.99 14.39 -5.10
N ALA A 88 24.97 14.22 -3.77
CA ALA A 88 25.15 12.91 -3.18
C ALA A 88 24.15 11.93 -3.82
N ASP A 89 24.62 10.76 -4.26
CA ASP A 89 23.83 9.76 -4.98
C ASP A 89 22.57 9.33 -4.20
N ASP A 90 22.59 9.50 -2.87
CA ASP A 90 21.49 9.20 -1.95
C ASP A 90 20.44 10.31 -1.80
N SER A 91 20.64 11.48 -2.41
CA SER A 91 19.69 12.61 -2.38
C SER A 91 18.30 12.27 -2.94
N VAL A 92 18.21 11.18 -3.72
CA VAL A 92 16.95 10.64 -4.25
C VAL A 92 16.10 9.97 -3.18
N LEU A 93 16.70 9.48 -2.10
CA LEU A 93 15.99 8.81 -1.02
C LEU A 93 15.14 9.81 -0.23
N PRO A 94 13.92 9.41 0.18
CA PRO A 94 13.08 10.28 0.98
C PRO A 94 13.73 10.53 2.34
N PRO A 95 13.57 11.74 2.90
CA PRO A 95 14.10 12.05 4.22
C PRO A 95 13.39 11.19 5.29
N ASN A 96 12.07 11.27 5.36
CA ASN A 96 11.26 10.62 6.37
C ASN A 96 10.07 9.89 5.74
N MET A 97 9.21 9.32 6.59
CA MET A 97 8.03 8.58 6.16
C MET A 97 7.06 9.46 5.35
N GLU A 98 6.82 10.70 5.78
CA GLU A 98 6.00 11.68 5.06
C GLU A 98 6.61 12.03 3.70
N GLY A 99 7.93 12.21 3.65
CA GLY A 99 8.69 12.43 2.42
C GLY A 99 8.55 11.25 1.45
N ALA A 100 8.56 10.02 1.95
CA ALA A 100 8.34 8.83 1.14
C ALA A 100 6.91 8.81 0.57
N VAL A 101 5.90 9.20 1.37
CA VAL A 101 4.51 9.32 0.92
C VAL A 101 4.36 10.39 -0.16
N LEU A 102 4.93 11.58 0.04
CA LEU A 102 4.90 12.66 -0.95
C LEU A 102 5.57 12.24 -2.26
N GLN A 103 6.76 11.65 -2.16
CA GLN A 103 7.52 11.17 -3.32
C GLN A 103 6.78 10.05 -4.06
N SER A 104 6.09 9.16 -3.33
CA SER A 104 5.26 8.11 -3.93
C SER A 104 4.07 8.69 -4.71
N SER A 105 3.45 9.75 -4.20
CA SER A 105 2.34 10.45 -4.87
C SER A 105 2.80 11.07 -6.20
N GLN A 106 3.95 11.73 -6.19
CA GLN A 106 4.58 12.28 -7.39
C GLN A 106 4.93 11.21 -8.42
N SER A 107 5.40 10.04 -7.96
CA SER A 107 5.74 8.92 -8.82
C SER A 107 4.50 8.33 -9.49
N SER A 108 3.42 8.17 -8.72
CA SER A 108 2.12 7.76 -9.24
C SER A 108 1.58 8.76 -10.26
N ALA A 109 1.62 10.06 -9.98
CA ALA A 109 1.18 11.09 -10.91
C ALA A 109 1.96 11.04 -12.23
N LYS A 110 3.30 10.96 -12.17
CA LYS A 110 4.16 10.84 -13.36
C LYS A 110 3.83 9.58 -14.18
N PHE A 111 3.57 8.45 -13.52
CA PHE A 111 3.18 7.22 -14.19
C PHE A 111 1.82 7.35 -14.89
N ILE A 112 0.85 7.96 -14.22
CA ILE A 112 -0.49 8.20 -14.77
C ILE A 112 -0.42 9.15 -15.98
N PHE A 113 0.34 10.24 -15.88
CA PHE A 113 0.56 11.16 -17.00
C PHE A 113 1.26 10.51 -18.20
N ALA A 114 2.09 9.49 -17.97
CA ALA A 114 2.69 8.69 -19.02
C ALA A 114 1.72 7.67 -19.64
N GLY A 115 0.44 7.68 -19.28
CA GLY A 115 -0.59 6.75 -19.74
C GLY A 115 -0.63 5.42 -18.96
N GLY A 116 0.03 5.35 -17.80
CA GLY A 116 0.02 4.17 -16.95
C GLY A 116 -1.33 3.97 -16.25
N MET A 117 -1.87 2.75 -16.32
CA MET A 117 -3.22 2.44 -15.84
C MET A 117 -3.27 1.69 -14.50
N ARG A 118 -2.26 0.86 -14.19
CA ARG A 118 -2.25 0.01 -13.00
C ARG A 118 -0.95 0.21 -12.23
N ALA A 119 -1.04 0.88 -11.08
CA ALA A 119 0.10 1.25 -10.27
C ALA A 119 0.04 0.60 -8.87
N ILE A 120 1.22 0.25 -8.35
CA ILE A 120 1.41 -0.16 -6.96
C ILE A 120 2.42 0.78 -6.30
N VAL A 121 2.08 1.29 -5.12
CA VAL A 121 2.99 1.97 -4.21
C VAL A 121 3.25 1.06 -3.01
N GLU A 122 4.49 0.71 -2.74
CA GLU A 122 4.88 -0.15 -1.62
C GLU A 122 5.80 0.60 -0.65
N LEU A 123 5.33 0.82 0.57
CA LEU A 123 6.12 1.42 1.64
C LEU A 123 6.47 0.32 2.65
N LEU A 124 7.59 -0.36 2.42
CA LEU A 124 8.04 -1.51 3.23
C LEU A 124 8.93 -1.03 4.38
N LEU A 125 8.47 0.03 5.07
CA LEU A 125 9.12 0.60 6.25
C LEU A 125 8.69 -0.21 7.49
N PRO A 126 9.61 -0.62 8.37
CA PRO A 126 9.27 -1.34 9.59
C PRO A 126 8.19 -0.64 10.43
N GLU A 127 8.23 0.69 10.49
CA GLU A 127 7.28 1.54 11.21
C GLU A 127 5.84 1.31 10.72
N LEU A 128 5.65 1.20 9.40
CA LEU A 128 4.36 0.96 8.76
C LEU A 128 3.83 -0.46 8.95
N GLU A 129 4.69 -1.43 9.27
CA GLU A 129 4.24 -2.80 9.58
C GLU A 129 3.51 -2.83 10.93
N PHE A 130 3.99 -2.05 11.91
CA PHE A 130 3.38 -1.90 13.24
C PHE A 130 2.13 -1.02 13.26
N LEU A 131 1.86 -0.21 12.23
CA LEU A 131 0.65 0.62 12.17
C LEU A 131 -0.65 -0.20 12.03
N ASN A 132 -0.55 -1.51 11.78
CA ASN A 132 -1.70 -2.41 11.77
C ASN A 132 -2.12 -2.87 13.18
N ASP A 133 -1.32 -2.61 14.21
CA ASP A 133 -1.62 -2.96 15.60
C ASP A 133 -2.71 -2.04 16.18
N GLU A 134 -3.49 -2.56 17.14
CA GLU A 134 -4.52 -1.80 17.84
C GLU A 134 -3.93 -0.53 18.48
N GLY A 135 -4.33 0.64 17.98
CA GLY A 135 -3.91 1.96 18.48
C GLY A 135 -3.05 2.79 17.53
N SER A 136 -2.52 2.21 16.46
CA SER A 136 -1.62 2.91 15.50
C SER A 136 -2.23 3.11 14.10
N GLN A 137 -3.49 2.70 13.91
CA GLN A 137 -4.19 2.81 12.62
C GLN A 137 -4.44 4.26 12.19
N GLU A 138 -4.53 5.19 13.15
CA GLU A 138 -4.74 6.61 12.85
C GLU A 138 -3.62 7.18 11.99
N ASP A 139 -2.36 6.86 12.31
CA ASP A 139 -1.19 7.33 11.56
C ASP A 139 -1.21 6.83 10.12
N LEU A 140 -1.62 5.56 9.90
CA LEU A 140 -1.75 4.99 8.56
C LEU A 140 -2.77 5.79 7.74
N TRP A 141 -3.90 6.18 8.36
CA TRP A 141 -4.92 6.97 7.71
C TRP A 141 -4.45 8.40 7.41
N GLN A 142 -3.70 9.04 8.31
CA GLN A 142 -3.12 10.35 8.04
C GLN A 142 -2.13 10.30 6.86
N LEU A 143 -1.29 9.27 6.78
CA LEU A 143 -0.38 9.07 5.65
C LEU A 143 -1.13 8.77 4.35
N ALA A 144 -2.20 7.96 4.41
CA ALA A 144 -3.06 7.72 3.26
C ALA A 144 -3.74 9.01 2.77
N ARG A 145 -4.21 9.87 3.69
CA ARG A 145 -4.75 11.19 3.36
C ARG A 145 -3.70 12.07 2.69
N LEU A 146 -2.49 12.14 3.25
CA LEU A 146 -1.38 12.88 2.67
C LEU A 146 -1.07 12.41 1.25
N TYR A 147 -1.07 11.09 1.02
CA TYR A 147 -0.92 10.51 -0.32
C TYR A 147 -2.02 10.97 -1.27
N LEU A 148 -3.28 10.85 -0.87
CA LEU A 148 -4.45 11.19 -1.69
C LEU A 148 -4.48 12.68 -2.07
N GLU A 149 -4.25 13.56 -1.10
CA GLU A 149 -4.24 15.02 -1.32
C GLU A 149 -3.08 15.43 -2.23
N SER A 150 -1.89 14.87 -1.99
CA SER A 150 -0.71 15.10 -2.83
C SER A 150 -0.94 14.59 -4.25
N LEU A 151 -1.47 13.36 -4.41
CA LEU A 151 -1.77 12.79 -5.72
C LEU A 151 -2.79 13.64 -6.48
N ARG A 152 -3.87 14.08 -5.83
CA ARG A 152 -4.86 14.97 -6.46
C ARG A 152 -4.22 16.28 -6.91
N LYS A 153 -3.37 16.88 -6.06
CA LYS A 153 -2.67 18.13 -6.39
C LYS A 153 -1.72 17.96 -7.58
N GLU A 154 -0.95 16.89 -7.61
CA GLU A 154 0.03 16.60 -8.67
C GLU A 154 -0.66 16.24 -10.00
N THR A 155 -1.81 15.57 -9.95
CA THR A 155 -2.57 15.15 -11.15
C THR A 155 -3.54 16.21 -11.67
N GLY A 156 -4.03 17.10 -10.80
CA GLY A 156 -5.03 18.12 -11.13
C GLY A 156 -6.47 17.59 -11.30
N VAL A 157 -6.71 16.31 -11.04
CA VAL A 157 -8.03 15.68 -11.22
C VAL A 157 -9.07 16.23 -10.26
N GLN A 158 -10.32 16.26 -10.71
CA GLN A 158 -11.44 16.70 -9.86
C GLN A 158 -12.06 15.51 -9.12
N GLN A 159 -12.19 14.37 -9.80
CA GLN A 159 -12.84 13.17 -9.24
C GLN A 159 -11.81 12.09 -8.86
N LEU A 160 -11.16 12.28 -7.71
CA LEU A 160 -10.35 11.23 -7.08
C LEU A 160 -11.24 10.38 -6.16
N LYS A 161 -11.25 9.06 -6.36
CA LYS A 161 -11.93 8.09 -5.49
C LYS A 161 -10.94 7.35 -4.58
N ALA A 162 -11.15 7.43 -3.28
CA ALA A 162 -10.45 6.63 -2.30
C ALA A 162 -11.33 5.46 -1.85
N ILE A 163 -10.85 4.24 -2.07
CA ILE A 163 -11.51 2.99 -1.64
C ILE A 163 -10.76 2.43 -0.43
N PHE A 164 -11.46 2.36 0.71
CA PHE A 164 -10.93 1.85 1.98
C PHE A 164 -11.22 0.35 2.16
N PRO A 165 -10.53 -0.33 3.09
CA PRO A 165 -10.68 -1.76 3.33
C PRO A 165 -12.12 -2.21 3.60
N ASP A 166 -12.84 -1.47 4.43
CA ASP A 166 -14.19 -1.81 4.85
C ASP A 166 -15.08 -0.57 5.04
N ALA A 167 -16.39 -0.83 5.16
CA ALA A 167 -17.39 0.23 5.27
C ALA A 167 -17.28 1.03 6.58
N GLY A 168 -16.77 0.43 7.65
CA GLY A 168 -16.51 1.08 8.92
C GLY A 168 -15.37 2.09 8.81
N ALA A 169 -14.24 1.69 8.23
CA ALA A 169 -13.12 2.58 7.95
C ALA A 169 -13.53 3.74 7.04
N ALA A 170 -14.24 3.45 5.93
CA ALA A 170 -14.72 4.48 5.01
C ALA A 170 -15.66 5.49 5.70
N ALA A 171 -16.62 5.01 6.50
CA ALA A 171 -17.57 5.88 7.21
C ALA A 171 -16.89 6.72 8.30
N LEU A 172 -15.96 6.13 9.04
CA LEU A 172 -15.19 6.81 10.09
C LEU A 172 -14.37 7.97 9.49
N LEU A 173 -13.60 7.68 8.45
CA LEU A 173 -12.73 8.67 7.81
C LEU A 173 -13.51 9.76 7.09
N LYS A 174 -14.64 9.40 6.46
CA LYS A 174 -15.58 10.39 5.91
C LYS A 174 -16.13 11.34 6.97
N HIS A 175 -16.34 10.85 8.20
CA HIS A 175 -16.78 11.70 9.31
C HIS A 175 -15.65 12.59 9.86
N TRP A 176 -14.41 12.07 9.93
CA TRP A 176 -13.26 12.81 10.44
C TRP A 176 -12.73 13.85 9.44
N TRP A 177 -12.70 13.53 8.16
CA TRP A 177 -12.12 14.39 7.10
C TRP A 177 -13.22 15.10 6.31
N LYS A 178 -13.94 16.01 6.97
CA LYS A 178 -15.03 16.79 6.34
C LYS A 178 -14.55 17.76 5.26
N ASP A 179 -13.27 18.11 5.32
CA ASP A 179 -12.54 18.96 4.38
C ASP A 179 -11.85 18.14 3.28
N ALA A 180 -12.04 16.82 3.26
CA ALA A 180 -11.44 15.96 2.25
C ALA A 180 -11.91 16.33 0.85
N ASN A 181 -10.91 16.36 -0.01
CA ASN A 181 -10.99 16.82 -1.37
C ASN A 181 -11.05 15.61 -2.34
N PHE A 182 -11.60 14.50 -1.89
CA PHE A 182 -11.75 13.26 -2.65
C PHE A 182 -12.99 12.52 -2.14
N SER A 183 -13.50 11.59 -2.93
CA SER A 183 -14.67 10.81 -2.56
C SER A 183 -14.27 9.51 -1.84
N PHE A 184 -15.16 9.02 -0.98
CA PHE A 184 -14.93 7.84 -0.14
C PHE A 184 -15.80 6.68 -0.62
N ALA A 185 -15.22 5.49 -0.70
CA ALA A 185 -15.90 4.22 -0.88
C ALA A 185 -15.20 3.11 -0.09
N SER A 186 -15.79 1.93 -0.07
CA SER A 186 -15.27 0.74 0.58
C SER A 186 -15.17 -0.43 -0.40
N LEU A 187 -14.18 -1.32 -0.20
CA LEU A 187 -14.08 -2.59 -0.93
C LEU A 187 -15.28 -3.53 -0.67
N SER A 188 -16.08 -3.24 0.36
CA SER A 188 -17.33 -3.95 0.68
C SER A 188 -18.57 -3.34 0.00
N ASP A 189 -18.45 -2.19 -0.67
CA ASP A 189 -19.58 -1.55 -1.35
C ASP A 189 -19.98 -2.35 -2.61
N ARG A 190 -21.27 -2.36 -2.91
CA ARG A 190 -21.79 -3.03 -4.12
C ARG A 190 -21.31 -2.38 -5.41
N ARG A 191 -21.08 -1.06 -5.37
CA ARG A 191 -20.58 -0.23 -6.47
C ARG A 191 -19.63 0.81 -5.88
N PRO A 192 -18.35 0.48 -5.71
CA PRO A 192 -17.38 1.37 -5.08
C PRO A 192 -16.82 2.45 -6.03
N VAL A 193 -17.09 2.32 -7.33
CA VAL A 193 -16.61 3.21 -8.40
C VAL A 193 -17.82 3.69 -9.21
N GLU A 194 -17.87 4.99 -9.46
CA GLU A 194 -18.86 5.67 -10.30
C GLU A 194 -18.27 5.97 -11.69
N GLU A 195 -19.08 6.38 -12.66
CA GLU A 195 -18.60 6.67 -14.03
C GLU A 195 -17.74 7.94 -14.11
N GLU A 196 -18.00 8.91 -13.24
CA GLU A 196 -17.30 10.20 -13.20
C GLU A 196 -15.92 10.13 -12.55
N ASP A 197 -15.58 9.03 -11.87
CA ASP A 197 -14.29 8.88 -11.21
C ASP A 197 -13.15 8.88 -12.24
N GLU A 198 -12.19 9.79 -12.10
CA GLU A 198 -11.05 9.94 -13.01
C GLU A 198 -9.87 9.05 -12.60
N ILE A 199 -9.60 8.98 -11.29
CA ILE A 199 -8.54 8.14 -10.71
C ILE A 199 -9.11 7.42 -9.49
N VAL A 200 -8.82 6.13 -9.39
CA VAL A 200 -9.19 5.30 -8.24
C VAL A 200 -7.96 4.89 -7.46
N VAL A 201 -8.01 5.05 -6.14
CA VAL A 201 -6.95 4.62 -5.22
C VAL A 201 -7.52 3.66 -4.20
N MET A 202 -6.97 2.45 -4.14
CA MET A 202 -7.27 1.48 -3.08
C MET A 202 -6.24 1.62 -1.95
N ILE A 203 -6.72 1.87 -0.73
CA ILE A 203 -5.88 2.09 0.45
C ILE A 203 -5.69 0.77 1.19
N ALA A 204 -4.44 0.32 1.24
CA ALA A 204 -3.98 -0.85 1.99
C ALA A 204 -4.88 -2.11 1.84
N PRO A 205 -5.25 -2.54 0.61
CA PRO A 205 -6.01 -3.76 0.45
C PRO A 205 -5.22 -4.98 0.93
N ASP A 206 -5.90 -5.90 1.59
CA ASP A 206 -5.34 -7.11 2.18
C ASP A 206 -5.65 -8.36 1.34
N TYR A 207 -5.00 -9.47 1.68
CA TYR A 207 -5.14 -10.72 0.94
C TYR A 207 -6.55 -11.33 0.99
N GLN A 208 -7.41 -10.94 1.94
CA GLN A 208 -8.79 -11.41 2.04
C GLN A 208 -9.67 -10.67 1.03
N MET A 209 -9.33 -9.43 0.72
CA MET A 209 -10.04 -8.55 -0.20
C MET A 209 -9.66 -8.73 -1.68
N LEU A 210 -8.80 -9.69 -2.02
CA LEU A 210 -8.31 -9.91 -3.39
C LEU A 210 -9.43 -9.95 -4.43
N GLN A 211 -10.52 -10.67 -4.14
CA GLN A 211 -11.60 -10.84 -5.10
C GLN A 211 -12.26 -9.49 -5.46
N SER A 212 -12.51 -8.64 -4.46
CA SER A 212 -13.05 -7.29 -4.68
C SER A 212 -12.06 -6.43 -5.49
N VAL A 213 -10.77 -6.52 -5.17
CA VAL A 213 -9.70 -5.81 -5.88
C VAL A 213 -9.66 -6.22 -7.36
N GLU A 214 -9.73 -7.52 -7.66
CA GLU A 214 -9.76 -8.05 -9.03
C GLU A 214 -10.99 -7.57 -9.81
N GLN A 215 -12.17 -7.57 -9.18
CA GLN A 215 -13.41 -7.09 -9.79
C GLN A 215 -13.33 -5.62 -10.18
N ILE A 216 -12.87 -4.77 -9.25
CA ILE A 216 -12.74 -3.33 -9.48
C ILE A 216 -11.66 -3.05 -10.53
N ALA A 217 -10.52 -3.73 -10.46
CA ALA A 217 -9.45 -3.57 -11.46
C ALA A 217 -9.91 -3.98 -12.86
N SER A 218 -10.75 -5.01 -12.97
CA SER A 218 -11.34 -5.44 -14.24
C SER A 218 -12.34 -4.40 -14.76
N PHE A 219 -13.25 -3.92 -13.91
CA PHE A 219 -14.22 -2.87 -14.24
C PHE A 219 -13.55 -1.57 -14.72
N LEU A 220 -12.44 -1.18 -14.09
CA LEU A 220 -11.67 0.01 -14.46
C LEU A 220 -10.85 -0.14 -15.74
N SER A 221 -10.71 -1.36 -16.28
CA SER A 221 -9.95 -1.64 -17.49
C SER A 221 -10.82 -1.96 -18.71
N ASP A 222 -12.13 -1.76 -18.58
CA ASP A 222 -13.11 -2.02 -19.63
C ASP A 222 -13.16 -0.84 -20.64
N ASP A 223 -14.29 -0.62 -21.32
CA ASP A 223 -14.47 0.37 -22.40
C ASP A 223 -13.92 1.80 -22.12
N SER A 224 -13.93 2.25 -20.86
CA SER A 224 -13.33 3.52 -20.44
C SER A 224 -12.25 3.27 -19.37
N PRO A 225 -10.99 3.03 -19.81
CA PRO A 225 -9.92 2.66 -18.89
C PRO A 225 -9.54 3.85 -18.00
N ARG A 226 -9.51 3.60 -16.70
CA ARG A 226 -9.21 4.60 -15.67
C ARG A 226 -8.06 4.14 -14.79
N PRO A 227 -7.11 5.03 -14.45
CA PRO A 227 -6.00 4.68 -13.59
C PRO A 227 -6.43 4.16 -12.22
N LEU A 228 -5.90 3.00 -11.85
CA LEU A 228 -6.01 2.39 -10.54
C LEU A 228 -4.65 2.38 -9.86
N VAL A 229 -4.58 2.95 -8.64
CA VAL A 229 -3.41 2.84 -7.78
C VAL A 229 -3.75 2.03 -6.53
N MET A 230 -2.98 0.99 -6.25
CA MET A 230 -2.99 0.33 -4.95
C MET A 230 -1.90 0.94 -4.08
N TRP A 231 -2.29 1.60 -2.99
CA TRP A 231 -1.38 2.19 -2.03
C TRP A 231 -1.16 1.24 -0.86
N ASN A 232 0.10 0.85 -0.66
CA ASN A 232 0.58 -0.08 0.36
C ASN A 232 -0.22 -1.41 0.45
N PRO A 233 -0.43 -2.14 -0.66
CA PRO A 233 -1.20 -3.39 -0.64
C PRO A 233 -0.50 -4.50 0.15
N ARG A 234 -1.27 -5.28 0.92
CA ARG A 234 -0.84 -6.48 1.65
C ARG A 234 -1.54 -7.73 1.10
N LEU A 235 -1.46 -7.90 -0.22
CA LEU A 235 -2.13 -8.99 -0.94
C LEU A 235 -1.43 -10.36 -0.81
N PHE A 236 -0.34 -10.42 -0.04
CA PHE A 236 0.40 -11.66 0.27
C PHE A 236 0.30 -11.99 1.76
N SER A 237 0.01 -13.24 2.09
CA SER A 237 0.17 -13.79 3.44
C SER A 237 1.03 -15.05 3.38
N GLY A 238 2.16 -15.04 4.09
CA GLY A 238 3.02 -16.21 4.25
C GLY A 238 2.37 -17.29 5.11
N ASP A 239 1.51 -16.88 6.04
CA ASP A 239 0.97 -17.72 7.12
C ASP A 239 -0.36 -18.39 6.78
N VAL A 240 -1.03 -17.97 5.71
CA VAL A 240 -2.25 -18.64 5.25
C VAL A 240 -1.84 -19.72 4.26
N GLY A 241 -2.17 -20.98 4.59
CA GLY A 241 -2.02 -22.15 3.71
C GLY A 241 -2.91 -22.11 2.47
N VAL A 242 -2.95 -20.97 1.76
CA VAL A 242 -3.64 -20.84 0.48
C VAL A 242 -2.94 -21.76 -0.52
N GLY A 243 -3.71 -22.68 -1.10
CA GLY A 243 -3.22 -23.64 -2.08
C GLY A 243 -2.48 -22.97 -3.25
N LEU A 244 -1.58 -23.72 -3.89
CA LEU A 244 -0.69 -23.26 -4.95
C LEU A 244 -1.41 -22.45 -6.05
N ASN A 245 -2.66 -22.81 -6.37
CA ASN A 245 -3.47 -22.12 -7.38
C ASN A 245 -3.83 -20.69 -6.98
N VAL A 246 -4.21 -20.44 -5.72
CA VAL A 246 -4.53 -19.08 -5.25
C VAL A 246 -3.28 -18.20 -5.24
N ARG A 247 -2.13 -18.77 -4.87
CA ARG A 247 -0.83 -18.07 -4.97
C ARG A 247 -0.49 -17.70 -6.42
N ARG A 248 -0.69 -18.61 -7.36
CA ARG A 248 -0.47 -18.37 -8.81
C ARG A 248 -1.43 -17.33 -9.38
N LEU A 249 -2.72 -17.41 -9.04
CA LEU A 249 -3.72 -16.42 -9.48
C LEU A 249 -3.36 -15.02 -8.98
N ARG A 250 -3.02 -14.89 -7.69
CA ARG A 250 -2.53 -13.63 -7.12
C ARG A 250 -1.29 -13.11 -7.83
N GLN A 251 -0.30 -13.98 -8.05
CA GLN A 251 0.94 -13.60 -8.73
C GLN A 251 0.65 -13.07 -10.15
N SER A 252 -0.26 -13.76 -10.87
CA SER A 252 -0.69 -13.37 -12.22
C SER A 252 -1.46 -12.05 -12.23
N PHE A 253 -2.27 -11.78 -11.20
CA PHE A 253 -3.00 -10.52 -11.09
C PHE A 253 -2.04 -9.37 -10.77
N LEU A 254 -1.18 -9.53 -9.77
CA LEU A 254 -0.22 -8.52 -9.36
C LEU A 254 0.81 -8.21 -10.46
N SER A 255 1.16 -9.18 -11.32
CA SER A 255 2.05 -8.93 -12.45
C SER A 255 1.45 -8.01 -13.52
N THR A 256 0.14 -7.71 -13.47
CA THR A 256 -0.48 -6.70 -14.33
C THR A 256 -0.27 -5.26 -13.85
N PHE A 257 0.25 -5.08 -12.64
CA PHE A 257 0.53 -3.77 -12.07
C PHE A 257 2.01 -3.40 -12.20
N THR A 258 2.27 -2.10 -12.33
CA THR A 258 3.62 -1.54 -12.27
C THR A 258 3.87 -0.97 -10.88
N VAL A 259 4.93 -1.42 -10.20
CA VAL A 259 5.35 -0.85 -8.90
C VAL A 259 5.97 0.54 -9.10
N VAL A 260 5.17 1.61 -9.09
CA VAL A 260 5.66 2.97 -9.39
C VAL A 260 6.54 3.56 -8.29
N TYR A 261 6.41 3.04 -7.08
CA TYR A 261 7.22 3.45 -5.94
C TYR A 261 7.44 2.27 -5.00
N SER A 262 8.68 2.07 -4.56
CA SER A 262 9.01 1.09 -3.53
C SER A 262 10.17 1.59 -2.69
N ILE A 263 10.06 1.49 -1.37
CA ILE A 263 11.18 1.69 -0.46
C ILE A 263 11.20 0.57 0.57
N ARG A 264 12.37 -0.04 0.77
CA ARG A 264 12.59 -1.07 1.76
C ARG A 264 13.99 -0.94 2.37
N PRO A 265 14.11 -0.53 3.63
CA PRO A 265 15.39 -0.58 4.33
C PRO A 265 15.80 -2.03 4.62
N PHE A 266 17.11 -2.25 4.65
CA PHE A 266 17.78 -3.48 5.06
C PHE A 266 18.85 -3.13 6.12
N PRO A 267 19.37 -4.12 6.88
CA PRO A 267 20.38 -3.84 7.91
C PRO A 267 21.67 -3.16 7.40
N ASN A 268 22.00 -3.33 6.12
CA ASN A 268 23.23 -2.82 5.50
C ASN A 268 22.96 -1.88 4.32
N GLY A 269 21.75 -1.34 4.18
CA GLY A 269 21.39 -0.51 3.02
C GLY A 269 19.89 -0.41 2.77
N ALA A 270 19.49 -0.12 1.53
CA ALA A 270 18.09 -0.01 1.15
C ALA A 270 17.85 -0.42 -0.31
N VAL A 271 16.65 -0.93 -0.60
CA VAL A 271 16.17 -1.12 -1.97
C VAL A 271 15.11 -0.07 -2.24
N PHE A 272 15.29 0.66 -3.34
CA PHE A 272 14.48 1.80 -3.69
C PHE A 272 14.04 1.74 -5.15
N ARG A 273 12.84 2.24 -5.43
CA ARG A 273 12.32 2.47 -6.78
C ARG A 273 11.42 3.68 -6.77
N ARG A 274 11.58 4.52 -7.78
CA ARG A 274 10.73 5.69 -8.03
C ARG A 274 10.56 5.92 -9.52
N TYR A 275 9.35 5.78 -10.04
CA TYR A 275 9.06 6.04 -11.45
C TYR A 275 9.42 7.49 -11.85
N PRO A 276 10.06 7.73 -13.02
CA PRO A 276 10.40 6.78 -14.09
C PRO A 276 11.74 6.03 -13.92
N GLY A 277 12.43 6.18 -12.80
CA GLY A 277 13.71 5.52 -12.51
C GLY A 277 13.61 4.00 -12.34
N LEU A 278 14.78 3.36 -12.40
CA LEU A 278 14.93 1.92 -12.26
C LEU A 278 14.92 1.50 -10.78
N TRP A 279 15.08 0.20 -10.52
CA TRP A 279 15.34 -0.29 -9.17
C TRP A 279 16.78 0.01 -8.78
N GLN A 280 16.96 0.61 -7.62
CA GLN A 280 18.24 1.00 -7.06
C GLN A 280 18.49 0.24 -5.76
N VAL A 281 19.72 -0.22 -5.57
CA VAL A 281 20.20 -0.82 -4.33
C VAL A 281 21.25 0.10 -3.76
N PHE A 282 20.99 0.58 -2.55
CA PHE A 282 21.86 1.44 -1.78
C PHE A 282 22.54 0.65 -0.67
N LEU A 283 23.80 0.94 -0.40
CA LEU A 283 24.57 0.42 0.72
C LEU A 283 24.83 1.52 1.74
N ASP A 284 24.96 1.15 3.01
CA ASP A 284 25.37 2.10 4.04
C ASP A 284 26.78 2.64 3.74
N ASP A 285 26.93 3.95 3.78
CA ASP A 285 28.24 4.58 3.64
C ASP A 285 29.06 4.37 4.93
N LYS A 286 30.13 3.58 4.83
CA LYS A 286 31.02 3.27 5.96
C LYS A 286 31.82 4.49 6.42
N GLU A 287 32.09 5.43 5.52
CA GLU A 287 32.89 6.63 5.79
C GLU A 287 32.00 7.77 6.31
N ARG A 288 30.74 7.84 5.86
CA ARG A 288 29.77 8.87 6.25
C ARG A 288 28.54 8.25 6.92
N PRO A 289 28.54 8.07 8.26
CA PRO A 289 27.41 7.48 8.98
C PRO A 289 26.08 8.18 8.67
N GLY A 290 25.06 7.38 8.33
CA GLY A 290 23.72 7.88 7.99
C GLY A 290 23.58 8.43 6.56
N ARG A 291 24.56 8.15 5.69
CA ARG A 291 24.49 8.33 4.23
C ARG A 291 24.47 6.99 3.53
N TYR A 292 24.08 7.01 2.26
CA TYR A 292 24.07 5.83 1.41
C TYR A 292 24.92 6.01 0.14
N LEU A 293 25.40 4.90 -0.40
CA LEU A 293 26.08 4.82 -1.69
C LEU A 293 25.24 3.97 -2.65
N LEU A 294 25.07 4.43 -3.89
CA LEU A 294 24.37 3.66 -4.92
C LEU A 294 25.26 2.50 -5.37
N ALA A 295 24.89 1.27 -5.00
CA ALA A 295 25.67 0.07 -5.35
C ALA A 295 25.24 -0.55 -6.67
N ARG A 296 23.94 -0.49 -7.00
CA ARG A 296 23.42 -1.10 -8.23
C ARG A 296 22.15 -0.43 -8.71
N GLU A 297 22.02 -0.33 -10.03
CA GLU A 297 20.78 0.05 -10.70
C GLU A 297 20.38 -1.05 -11.71
N GLN A 298 19.10 -1.43 -11.72
CA GLN A 298 18.59 -2.50 -12.57
C GLN A 298 17.10 -2.36 -12.91
N PRO A 299 16.65 -2.86 -14.09
CA PRO A 299 15.27 -2.66 -14.54
C PRO A 299 14.23 -3.48 -13.76
N ARG A 300 14.63 -4.59 -13.14
CA ARG A 300 13.73 -5.48 -12.39
C ARG A 300 14.06 -5.45 -10.90
N ARG A 301 13.05 -5.78 -10.09
CA ARG A 301 13.23 -5.94 -8.64
C ARG A 301 14.32 -6.97 -8.34
N PRO A 302 15.31 -6.63 -7.50
CA PRO A 302 16.31 -7.60 -7.08
C PRO A 302 15.66 -8.70 -6.24
N ASN A 303 16.03 -9.96 -6.50
CA ASN A 303 15.55 -11.10 -5.71
C ASN A 303 16.38 -11.26 -4.42
N ALA A 304 15.96 -12.17 -3.53
CA ALA A 304 16.64 -12.37 -2.25
C ALA A 304 18.12 -12.75 -2.42
N ASP A 305 18.41 -13.67 -3.34
CA ASP A 305 19.78 -14.14 -3.61
C ASP A 305 20.69 -13.02 -4.16
N GLU A 306 20.17 -12.18 -5.06
CA GLU A 306 20.89 -11.01 -5.59
C GLU A 306 21.17 -9.99 -4.49
N LEU A 307 20.19 -9.73 -3.62
CA LEU A 307 20.37 -8.83 -2.50
C LEU A 307 21.41 -9.38 -1.53
N GLU A 308 21.40 -10.67 -1.23
CA GLU A 308 22.43 -11.30 -0.41
C GLU A 308 23.82 -11.12 -1.02
N ILE A 309 23.98 -11.37 -2.32
CA ILE A 309 25.26 -11.16 -3.01
C ILE A 309 25.70 -9.70 -2.94
N ILE A 310 24.81 -8.73 -3.15
CA ILE A 310 25.16 -7.31 -3.11
C ILE A 310 25.55 -6.88 -1.69
N PHE A 311 24.76 -7.28 -0.68
CA PHE A 311 25.01 -6.93 0.72
C PHE A 311 26.20 -7.69 1.35
N VAL A 312 26.54 -8.87 0.86
CA VAL A 312 27.66 -9.70 1.34
C VAL A 312 28.94 -9.43 0.54
N GLY A 313 28.84 -9.21 -0.78
CA GLY A 313 29.97 -8.96 -1.66
C GLY A 313 30.83 -7.78 -1.22
N GLU A 314 30.20 -6.75 -0.64
CA GLU A 314 30.90 -5.57 -0.11
C GLU A 314 31.54 -5.79 1.28
N LYS A 315 31.35 -6.95 1.92
CA LYS A 315 32.18 -7.35 3.07
C LYS A 315 33.57 -7.83 2.64
N ILE A 316 33.77 -8.16 1.36
CA ILE A 316 35.02 -8.78 0.89
C ILE A 316 36.05 -7.72 0.48
N ASP A 317 35.63 -6.48 0.18
CA ASP A 317 36.54 -5.42 -0.27
C ASP A 317 37.26 -4.68 0.88
N GLY A 318 37.19 -5.19 2.12
CA GLY A 318 37.81 -4.56 3.30
C GLY A 318 38.47 -5.50 4.31
N GLU A 319 38.47 -6.82 4.09
CA GLU A 319 39.21 -7.76 4.95
C GLU A 319 40.04 -8.71 4.08
N GLU A 320 41.35 -8.70 4.34
CA GLU A 320 42.30 -9.65 3.78
C GLU A 320 41.77 -11.09 3.85
N GLU A 321 41.99 -11.81 2.75
CA GLU A 321 41.59 -13.17 2.46
C GLU A 321 41.46 -14.11 3.68
N LYS A 322 40.25 -14.65 3.88
CA LYS A 322 40.11 -16.02 4.38
C LYS A 322 39.41 -16.89 3.32
N PRO A 323 40.15 -17.78 2.64
CA PRO A 323 39.64 -18.58 1.51
C PRO A 323 38.60 -19.65 1.91
N SER A 324 38.19 -19.73 3.17
CA SER A 324 37.33 -20.81 3.68
C SER A 324 35.85 -20.64 3.31
N PHE A 325 35.30 -19.42 3.36
CA PHE A 325 33.86 -19.19 3.15
C PHE A 325 33.46 -19.15 1.68
N PHE A 326 34.32 -18.61 0.80
CA PHE A 326 34.07 -18.61 -0.64
C PHE A 326 34.24 -20.01 -1.25
N ALA A 327 35.14 -20.82 -0.68
CA ALA A 327 35.26 -22.25 -1.02
C ALA A 327 34.03 -23.03 -0.57
N GLU A 328 33.45 -22.69 0.59
CA GLU A 328 32.22 -23.30 1.11
C GLU A 328 30.99 -22.91 0.27
N ALA A 329 30.85 -21.64 -0.10
CA ALA A 329 29.80 -21.18 -1.03
C ALA A 329 29.93 -21.81 -2.43
N LYS A 330 31.16 -21.93 -2.98
CA LYS A 330 31.40 -22.65 -4.25
C LYS A 330 31.15 -24.15 -4.13
N SER A 331 31.45 -24.76 -2.98
CA SER A 331 31.18 -26.19 -2.69
C SER A 331 29.68 -26.47 -2.63
N LEU A 332 28.90 -25.57 -2.01
CA LEU A 332 27.44 -25.63 -1.94
C LEU A 332 26.77 -25.36 -3.31
N PHE A 333 27.30 -24.43 -4.11
CA PHE A 333 26.81 -24.23 -5.49
C PHE A 333 27.09 -25.43 -6.39
N ASN A 334 28.25 -26.08 -6.23
CA ASN A 334 28.58 -27.31 -6.97
C ASN A 334 27.72 -28.51 -6.55
N SER A 335 27.30 -28.60 -5.29
CA SER A 335 26.38 -29.65 -4.84
C SER A 335 24.95 -29.44 -5.39
N PHE A 336 24.49 -28.18 -5.50
CA PHE A 336 23.22 -27.84 -6.11
C PHE A 336 23.18 -28.12 -7.61
N ASN A 337 24.26 -27.80 -8.32
CA ASN A 337 24.37 -28.07 -9.76
C ASN A 337 24.45 -29.59 -10.07
N ARG A 338 25.01 -30.38 -9.14
CA ARG A 338 25.03 -31.85 -9.21
C ARG A 338 23.66 -32.46 -8.86
N PHE A 339 22.91 -31.85 -7.94
CA PHE A 339 21.52 -32.22 -7.62
C PHE A 339 20.57 -31.94 -8.80
N MET A 340 20.68 -30.78 -9.44
CA MET A 340 19.88 -30.43 -10.63
C MET A 340 20.15 -31.36 -11.82
N ARG A 341 21.41 -31.81 -12.00
CA ARG A 341 21.76 -32.83 -13.00
C ARG A 341 21.25 -34.25 -12.67
N SER A 342 20.93 -34.52 -11.40
CA SER A 342 20.34 -35.80 -10.98
C SER A 342 18.83 -35.88 -11.18
N LEU A 343 18.17 -34.73 -11.35
CA LEU A 343 16.74 -34.61 -11.63
C LEU A 343 16.42 -34.56 -13.14
N SER A 344 17.43 -34.49 -14.01
CA SER A 344 17.26 -34.46 -15.47
C SER A 344 17.41 -35.83 -16.15
N LYS A 345 16.98 -36.91 -15.48
CA LYS A 345 16.94 -38.26 -16.05
C LYS A 345 15.57 -38.89 -15.91
#